data_AF-A0A7G1GYL2-F1
#
_entry.id   AF-A0A7G1GYL2-F1
#
_cell.length_a   1.000
_cell.length_b   1.000
_cell.length_c   1.000
_cell.angle_alpha   90.00
_cell.angle_beta   90.00
_cell.angle_gamma   90.00
#
_symmetry.space_group_name_H-M   'P 1'
#
loop_
_entity.id
_entity.type
_entity.pdbx_description
1 polymer ?
#
loop_
_entity_poly.entity_id
_entity_poly.type
_entity_poly.pdbx_seq_one_letter_code
_entity_poly.pdbx_strand_id
1 'polypeptide(L)'
;MSVFVKAEQSGRRVVYYDADGSKTVRDGGDPNWRTNNPGNLVSDTLEGKKYGIGKFKNDAVHNFAIFPDMETGEKAMKEYIKRKFGEKTIQEMMEKYAPPKHNDTEAYIKSIQKQTGLDTNRKISELSSGEFERLRNTIKKHEGGQVGKEMTSSQSPLSNLFNAATSFLNNIANKLNTFLNGINSFLQGKDDANFYTAQKGDTLAKYRLDIFSQISCIIFQILLLLFQKHSSSLLSTVLHKTPLHLLCSCSSLCFSACV
;
A
#
# COMPACT_ATOMS: atom_id res chain seq x y z
N MET A 1 -1.64 -4.14 -18.93
CA MET A 1 -1.31 -5.17 -17.92
C MET A 1 -1.09 -4.44 -16.60
N SER A 2 -1.61 -4.94 -15.48
CA SER A 2 -1.26 -4.36 -14.19
C SER A 2 0.22 -4.66 -13.92
N VAL A 3 0.94 -3.64 -13.47
CA VAL A 3 2.35 -3.73 -13.12
C VAL A 3 2.39 -3.85 -11.60
N PHE A 4 2.97 -4.92 -11.07
CA PHE A 4 3.07 -5.10 -9.63
C PHE A 4 3.86 -3.94 -9.02
N VAL A 5 3.38 -3.36 -7.93
CA VAL A 5 4.02 -2.19 -7.30
C VAL A 5 4.94 -2.56 -6.14
N LYS A 6 4.77 -3.76 -5.59
CA LYS A 6 5.54 -4.30 -4.47
C LYS A 6 5.57 -5.82 -4.54
N ALA A 7 6.67 -6.42 -4.09
CA ALA A 7 6.75 -7.86 -3.91
C ALA A 7 7.50 -8.25 -2.64
N GLU A 8 7.04 -9.32 -1.99
CA GLU A 8 7.64 -9.85 -0.76
C GLU A 8 7.82 -11.36 -0.85
N GLN A 9 8.89 -11.86 -0.23
CA GLN A 9 9.11 -13.30 -0.11
C GLN A 9 8.28 -13.86 1.06
N SER A 10 7.66 -15.02 0.85
CA SER A 10 7.01 -15.81 1.88
C SER A 10 7.46 -17.27 1.78
N GLY A 11 8.45 -17.65 2.59
CA GLY A 11 9.14 -18.93 2.43
C GLY A 11 9.81 -19.03 1.06
N ARG A 12 9.47 -20.06 0.27
CA ARG A 12 9.95 -20.20 -1.13
C ARG A 12 9.09 -19.42 -2.15
N ARG A 13 7.98 -18.80 -1.72
CA ARG A 13 7.03 -18.09 -2.58
C ARG A 13 7.38 -16.62 -2.76
N VAL A 14 6.82 -16.02 -3.80
CA VAL A 14 6.79 -14.55 -3.98
C VAL A 14 5.34 -14.10 -3.98
N VAL A 15 5.03 -13.10 -3.16
CA VAL A 15 3.74 -12.44 -3.08
C VAL A 15 3.88 -11.07 -3.73
N TYR A 16 3.22 -10.88 -4.87
CA TYR A 16 3.10 -9.62 -5.57
C TYR A 16 1.85 -8.88 -5.13
N TYR A 17 1.96 -7.56 -5.10
CA TYR A 17 0.86 -6.64 -4.79
C TYR A 17 0.64 -5.70 -5.96
N ASP A 18 -0.60 -5.65 -6.44
CA ASP A 18 -1.05 -4.65 -7.40
C ASP A 18 -1.39 -3.32 -6.69
N ALA A 19 -1.53 -2.25 -7.46
CA ALA A 19 -1.85 -0.92 -6.93
C ALA A 19 -3.23 -0.85 -6.25
N ASP A 20 -4.15 -1.73 -6.63
CA ASP A 20 -5.50 -1.86 -6.04
C ASP A 20 -5.52 -2.72 -4.76
N GLY A 21 -4.36 -3.24 -4.33
CA GLY A 21 -4.22 -4.11 -3.17
C GLY A 21 -4.56 -5.59 -3.43
N SER A 22 -4.87 -5.97 -4.67
CA SER A 22 -4.94 -7.36 -5.10
C SER A 22 -3.57 -8.03 -4.96
N LYS A 23 -3.57 -9.35 -4.76
CA LYS A 23 -2.34 -10.12 -4.55
C LYS A 23 -2.23 -11.25 -5.56
N THR A 24 -1.01 -11.45 -6.03
CA THR A 24 -0.65 -12.62 -6.85
C THR A 24 0.48 -13.38 -6.18
N VAL A 25 0.27 -14.67 -5.91
CA VAL A 25 1.26 -15.54 -5.26
C VAL A 25 1.85 -16.49 -6.29
N ARG A 26 3.17 -16.49 -6.42
CA ARG A 26 3.91 -17.48 -7.21
C ARG A 26 4.61 -18.50 -6.30
N ASP A 27 4.33 -19.78 -6.54
CA ASP A 27 4.85 -20.91 -5.76
C ASP A 27 5.42 -22.02 -6.67
N GLY A 28 6.47 -22.70 -6.24
CA GLY A 28 7.21 -23.66 -7.06
C GLY A 28 7.90 -23.03 -8.28
N GLY A 29 8.28 -23.85 -9.25
CA GLY A 29 9.05 -23.41 -10.43
C GLY A 29 10.44 -22.88 -10.08
N ASP A 30 11.06 -22.16 -11.01
CA ASP A 30 12.38 -21.58 -10.83
C ASP A 30 12.33 -20.20 -10.14
N PRO A 31 13.36 -19.83 -9.35
CA PRO A 31 13.43 -18.51 -8.71
C PRO A 31 13.31 -17.35 -9.70
N ASN A 32 14.02 -17.38 -10.83
CA ASN A 32 13.96 -16.32 -11.85
C ASN A 32 12.55 -16.09 -12.42
N TRP A 33 11.74 -17.14 -12.56
CA TRP A 33 10.33 -17.00 -12.93
C TRP A 33 9.51 -16.36 -11.80
N ARG A 34 9.67 -16.86 -10.56
CA ARG A 34 8.95 -16.32 -9.39
C ARG A 34 9.27 -14.86 -9.13
N THR A 35 10.45 -14.38 -9.52
CA THR A 35 10.91 -13.01 -9.22
C THR A 35 10.92 -12.09 -10.45
N ASN A 36 10.38 -12.52 -11.61
CA ASN A 36 10.49 -11.81 -12.89
C ASN A 36 11.93 -11.41 -13.25
N ASN A 37 12.92 -12.22 -12.88
CA ASN A 37 14.33 -11.89 -12.96
C ASN A 37 15.08 -12.87 -13.87
N PRO A 38 14.96 -12.74 -15.20
CA PRO A 38 15.46 -13.73 -16.16
C PRO A 38 16.98 -13.91 -16.14
N GLY A 39 17.73 -12.97 -15.55
CA GLY A 39 19.19 -13.04 -15.42
C GLY A 39 19.66 -13.29 -13.99
N ASN A 40 18.79 -13.65 -13.05
CA ASN A 40 19.13 -13.83 -11.63
C ASN A 40 19.95 -12.64 -11.06
N LEU A 41 19.61 -11.41 -11.46
CA LEU A 41 20.30 -10.20 -11.00
C LEU A 41 20.19 -10.05 -9.48
N VAL A 42 21.32 -9.78 -8.85
CA VAL A 42 21.39 -9.48 -7.41
C VAL A 42 20.72 -8.13 -7.12
N SER A 43 19.96 -8.05 -6.03
CA SER A 43 19.17 -6.87 -5.65
C SER A 43 20.02 -5.61 -5.46
N ASP A 44 21.27 -5.78 -5.09
CA ASP A 44 22.16 -4.66 -4.73
C ASP A 44 22.95 -4.10 -5.92
N THR A 45 22.77 -4.68 -7.12
CA THR A 45 23.23 -4.07 -8.38
C THR A 45 22.51 -2.74 -8.63
N LEU A 46 23.07 -1.88 -9.49
CA LEU A 46 22.42 -0.61 -9.84
C LEU A 46 21.03 -0.82 -10.44
N GLU A 47 20.89 -1.82 -11.30
CA GLU A 47 19.64 -2.18 -11.98
C GLU A 47 18.64 -2.85 -11.03
N GLY A 48 19.13 -3.71 -10.13
CA GLY A 48 18.32 -4.30 -9.07
C GLY A 48 17.72 -3.23 -8.14
N LYS A 49 18.49 -2.19 -7.80
CA LYS A 49 18.01 -1.05 -7.00
C LYS A 49 17.09 -0.11 -7.79
N LYS A 50 17.39 0.10 -9.08
CA LYS A 50 16.65 1.02 -9.95
C LYS A 50 15.27 0.49 -10.33
N TYR A 51 15.15 -0.81 -10.55
CA TYR A 51 13.93 -1.43 -11.10
C TYR A 51 13.25 -2.44 -10.18
N GLY A 52 13.94 -2.90 -9.13
CA GLY A 52 13.39 -3.90 -8.23
C GLY A 52 12.29 -3.35 -7.31
N ILE A 53 11.26 -4.16 -7.09
CA ILE A 53 10.12 -3.89 -6.17
C ILE A 53 10.15 -4.79 -4.93
N GLY A 54 11.20 -5.61 -4.79
CA GLY A 54 11.37 -6.57 -3.71
C GLY A 54 12.71 -7.28 -3.77
N LYS A 55 12.99 -8.09 -2.75
CA LYS A 55 14.19 -8.92 -2.66
C LYS A 55 13.78 -10.37 -2.36
N PHE A 56 14.41 -11.32 -3.04
CA PHE A 56 14.23 -12.73 -2.81
C PHE A 56 15.53 -13.33 -2.26
N LYS A 57 15.50 -13.73 -1.00
CA LYS A 57 16.60 -14.47 -0.38
C LYS A 57 16.57 -15.89 -0.91
N ASN A 58 17.59 -16.24 -1.68
CA ASN A 58 17.89 -17.63 -2.01
C ASN A 58 18.87 -18.18 -0.97
N ASP A 59 19.01 -19.50 -0.88
CA ASP A 59 20.00 -20.17 -0.02
C ASP A 59 21.47 -19.86 -0.43
N ALA A 60 21.65 -19.04 -1.46
CA ALA A 60 22.91 -18.54 -1.96
C ALA A 60 23.41 -17.32 -1.17
N VAL A 61 24.63 -16.89 -1.51
CA VAL A 61 25.36 -15.78 -0.85
C VAL A 61 24.67 -14.41 -1.04
N HIS A 62 23.74 -14.28 -1.99
CA HIS A 62 23.16 -13.00 -2.39
C HIS A 62 21.63 -13.06 -2.48
N ASN A 63 21.00 -11.91 -2.26
CA ASN A 63 19.57 -11.72 -2.51
C ASN A 63 19.35 -11.34 -3.97
N PHE A 64 18.38 -11.98 -4.63
CA PHE A 64 17.97 -11.61 -5.98
C PHE A 64 16.98 -10.44 -5.96
N ALA A 65 17.03 -9.61 -7.00
CA ALA A 65 15.99 -8.61 -7.25
C ALA A 65 14.68 -9.30 -7.62
N ILE A 66 13.56 -8.76 -7.13
CA ILE A 66 12.22 -9.06 -7.64
C ILE A 66 11.78 -7.89 -8.50
N PHE A 67 11.46 -8.14 -9.77
CA PHE A 67 11.01 -7.12 -10.71
C PHE A 67 9.48 -7.11 -10.85
N PRO A 68 8.89 -5.97 -11.22
CA PRO A 68 7.44 -5.82 -11.32
C PRO A 68 6.81 -6.66 -12.44
N ASP A 69 7.56 -6.91 -13.51
CA ASP A 69 7.17 -7.78 -14.61
C ASP A 69 8.43 -8.29 -15.34
N MET A 70 8.22 -9.28 -16.22
CA MET A 70 9.31 -9.92 -16.97
C MET A 70 10.02 -8.93 -17.91
N GLU A 71 9.28 -7.98 -18.50
CA GLU A 71 9.84 -6.99 -19.42
C GLU A 71 10.83 -6.07 -18.70
N THR A 72 10.49 -5.63 -17.50
CA THR A 72 11.33 -4.83 -16.62
C THR A 72 12.57 -5.61 -16.19
N GLY A 73 12.42 -6.90 -15.86
CA GLY A 73 13.55 -7.78 -15.55
C GLY A 73 14.50 -7.96 -16.73
N GLU A 74 13.97 -8.12 -17.94
CA GLU A 74 14.79 -8.18 -19.16
C GLU A 74 15.50 -6.86 -19.43
N LYS A 75 14.83 -5.72 -19.26
CA LYS A 75 15.45 -4.41 -19.38
C LYS A 75 16.60 -4.23 -18.39
N ALA A 76 16.38 -4.58 -17.13
CA ALA A 76 17.40 -4.55 -16.09
C ALA A 76 18.60 -5.42 -16.45
N MET A 77 18.37 -6.64 -16.96
CA MET A 77 19.42 -7.54 -17.43
C MET A 77 20.24 -6.91 -18.59
N LYS A 78 19.56 -6.31 -19.58
CA LYS A 78 20.24 -5.66 -20.71
C LYS A 78 21.13 -4.50 -20.25
N GLU A 79 20.60 -3.62 -19.39
CA GLU A 79 21.36 -2.49 -18.84
C GLU A 79 22.55 -2.96 -18.00
N TYR A 80 22.34 -3.98 -17.17
CA TYR A 80 23.40 -4.57 -16.35
C TYR A 80 24.53 -5.13 -17.20
N ILE A 81 24.22 -5.94 -18.22
CA ILE A 81 25.24 -6.56 -19.07
C ILE A 81 26.03 -5.48 -19.82
N LYS A 82 25.35 -4.50 -20.43
CA LYS A 82 26.01 -3.42 -21.17
C LYS A 82 26.91 -2.57 -20.27
N ARG A 83 26.41 -2.17 -19.09
CA ARG A 83 27.16 -1.31 -18.17
C ARG A 83 28.33 -2.05 -17.53
N LYS A 84 28.13 -3.29 -17.07
CA LYS A 84 29.13 -4.02 -16.28
C LYS A 84 30.18 -4.71 -17.17
N PHE A 85 29.80 -5.10 -18.39
CA PHE A 85 30.59 -5.96 -19.25
C PHE A 85 30.76 -5.45 -20.68
N GLY A 86 30.33 -4.22 -21.00
CA GLY A 86 30.47 -3.65 -22.35
C GLY A 86 31.88 -3.83 -22.93
N GLU A 87 32.90 -3.49 -22.16
CA GLU A 87 34.32 -3.60 -22.58
C GLU A 87 34.95 -4.97 -22.36
N LYS A 88 34.17 -5.96 -21.94
CA LYS A 88 34.65 -7.33 -21.75
C LYS A 88 34.35 -8.19 -22.96
N THR A 89 35.17 -9.20 -23.18
CA THR A 89 34.80 -10.26 -24.12
C THR A 89 33.63 -11.08 -23.57
N ILE A 90 32.94 -11.82 -24.43
CA ILE A 90 31.89 -12.75 -23.99
C ILE A 90 32.46 -13.76 -22.99
N GLN A 91 33.65 -14.30 -23.25
CA GLN A 91 34.33 -15.21 -22.32
C GLN A 91 34.58 -14.56 -20.95
N GLU A 92 35.21 -13.39 -20.92
CA GLU A 92 35.48 -12.68 -19.66
C GLU A 92 34.20 -12.28 -18.91
N MET A 93 33.11 -12.01 -19.65
CA MET A 93 31.80 -11.76 -19.05
C MET A 93 31.31 -13.02 -18.34
N MET A 94 31.32 -14.17 -19.01
CA MET A 94 30.79 -15.42 -18.45
C MET A 94 31.58 -15.92 -17.25
N GLU A 95 32.90 -15.75 -17.23
CA GLU A 95 33.75 -16.05 -16.08
C GLU A 95 33.35 -15.26 -14.81
N LYS A 96 32.77 -14.06 -15.00
CA LYS A 96 32.28 -13.22 -13.89
C LYS A 96 30.79 -13.41 -13.62
N TYR A 97 30.00 -13.64 -14.66
CA TYR A 97 28.55 -13.78 -14.57
C TYR A 97 28.15 -15.13 -13.96
N ALA A 98 28.79 -16.20 -14.41
CA ALA A 98 28.57 -17.58 -13.99
C ALA A 98 29.91 -18.25 -13.64
N PRO A 99 30.54 -17.90 -12.50
CA PRO A 99 31.89 -18.35 -12.17
C PRO A 99 31.97 -19.87 -11.93
N PRO A 100 33.13 -20.49 -12.21
CA PRO A 100 33.29 -21.96 -12.25
C PRO A 100 33.13 -22.65 -10.90
N LYS A 101 33.25 -21.90 -9.80
CA LYS A 101 33.00 -22.42 -8.44
C LYS A 101 31.58 -22.97 -8.27
N HIS A 102 30.63 -22.46 -9.04
CA HIS A 102 29.21 -22.77 -8.92
C HIS A 102 28.57 -23.22 -10.23
N ASN A 103 29.31 -23.20 -11.34
CA ASN A 103 28.78 -23.44 -12.69
C ASN A 103 29.82 -24.19 -13.54
N ASP A 104 29.36 -24.89 -14.57
CA ASP A 104 30.23 -25.31 -15.67
C ASP A 104 30.37 -24.16 -16.68
N THR A 105 31.21 -23.18 -16.33
CA THR A 105 31.40 -21.96 -17.14
C THR A 105 31.89 -22.28 -18.56
N GLU A 106 32.75 -23.28 -18.71
CA GLU A 106 33.30 -23.64 -20.02
C GLU A 106 32.21 -24.25 -20.92
N ALA A 107 31.40 -25.17 -20.38
CA ALA A 107 30.25 -25.70 -21.13
C ALA A 107 29.25 -24.59 -21.48
N TYR A 108 29.05 -23.61 -20.60
CA TYR A 108 28.18 -22.46 -20.86
C TYR A 108 28.72 -21.61 -22.02
N ILE A 109 30.01 -21.26 -22.02
CA ILE A 109 30.66 -20.52 -23.11
C ILE A 109 30.54 -21.28 -24.44
N LYS A 110 30.81 -22.59 -24.45
CA LYS A 110 30.63 -23.45 -25.64
C LYS A 110 29.18 -23.47 -26.12
N SER A 111 28.22 -23.50 -25.20
CA SER A 111 26.79 -23.45 -25.52
C SER A 111 26.39 -22.12 -26.15
N ILE A 112 26.92 -21.01 -25.65
CA ILE A 112 26.74 -19.66 -26.23
C ILE A 112 27.30 -19.64 -27.65
N GLN A 113 28.55 -20.07 -27.84
CA GLN A 113 29.18 -20.10 -29.16
C GLN A 113 28.36 -20.93 -30.15
N LYS A 114 27.92 -22.13 -29.74
CA LYS A 114 27.12 -23.04 -30.58
C LYS A 114 25.74 -22.46 -30.94
N GLN A 115 25.04 -21.83 -30.01
CA GLN A 115 23.67 -21.34 -30.23
C GLN A 115 23.63 -19.98 -30.94
N THR A 116 24.66 -19.15 -30.77
CA THR A 116 24.66 -17.77 -31.27
C THR A 116 25.55 -17.56 -32.50
N GLY A 117 26.55 -18.43 -32.71
CA GLY A 117 27.59 -18.29 -33.72
C GLY A 117 28.60 -17.17 -33.42
N LEU A 118 28.56 -16.58 -32.22
CA LEU A 118 29.44 -15.47 -31.84
C LEU A 118 30.84 -15.96 -31.50
N ASP A 119 31.85 -15.20 -31.92
CA ASP A 119 33.21 -15.34 -31.40
C ASP A 119 33.24 -14.86 -29.94
N THR A 120 33.62 -15.75 -29.04
CA THR A 120 33.61 -15.49 -27.60
C THR A 120 34.71 -14.51 -27.15
N ASN A 121 35.67 -14.21 -28.03
CA ASN A 121 36.72 -13.21 -27.80
C ASN A 121 36.29 -11.79 -28.20
N ARG A 122 35.16 -11.61 -28.89
CA ARG A 122 34.63 -10.26 -29.20
C ARG A 122 34.08 -9.59 -27.95
N LYS A 123 34.22 -8.26 -27.90
CA LYS A 123 33.66 -7.47 -26.80
C LYS A 123 32.15 -7.35 -26.91
N ILE A 124 31.48 -7.17 -25.76
CA ILE A 124 30.02 -6.95 -25.72
C ILE A 124 29.62 -5.65 -26.43
N SER A 125 30.43 -4.59 -26.32
CA SER A 125 30.21 -3.30 -26.97
C SER A 125 30.32 -3.35 -28.50
N GLU A 126 30.97 -4.38 -29.04
CA GLU A 126 31.13 -4.61 -30.49
C GLU A 126 29.98 -5.44 -31.10
N LEU A 127 29.08 -5.97 -30.28
CA LEU A 127 27.94 -6.74 -30.76
C LEU A 127 26.86 -5.79 -31.31
N SER A 128 26.36 -6.09 -32.51
CA SER A 128 25.14 -5.47 -33.01
C SER A 128 23.96 -5.75 -32.07
N SER A 129 22.91 -4.93 -32.14
CA SER A 129 21.69 -5.13 -31.33
C SER A 129 21.10 -6.53 -31.47
N GLY A 130 21.12 -7.10 -32.67
CA GLY A 130 20.64 -8.47 -32.92
C GLY A 130 21.55 -9.55 -32.32
N GLU A 131 22.86 -9.39 -32.41
CA GLU A 131 23.84 -10.30 -31.78
C GLU A 131 23.72 -10.26 -30.25
N PHE A 132 23.64 -9.07 -29.66
CA PHE A 132 23.45 -8.89 -28.23
C PHE A 132 22.16 -9.54 -27.74
N GLU A 133 21.07 -9.44 -28.52
CA GLU A 133 19.80 -10.07 -28.17
C GLU A 133 19.89 -11.60 -28.21
N ARG A 134 20.60 -12.18 -29.20
CA ARG A 134 20.88 -13.62 -29.26
C ARG A 134 21.69 -14.09 -28.05
N LEU A 135 22.71 -13.34 -27.65
CA LEU A 135 23.50 -13.61 -26.45
C LEU A 135 22.61 -13.60 -25.20
N ARG A 136 21.87 -12.51 -24.97
CA ARG A 136 20.96 -12.37 -23.81
C ARG A 136 19.92 -13.50 -23.79
N ASN A 137 19.32 -13.84 -24.92
CA ASN A 137 18.36 -14.94 -25.02
C ASN A 137 18.96 -16.29 -24.64
N THR A 138 20.21 -16.53 -25.04
CA THR A 138 20.91 -17.77 -24.69
C THR A 138 21.19 -17.82 -23.20
N ILE A 139 21.58 -16.69 -22.58
CA ILE A 139 21.76 -16.59 -21.13
C ILE A 139 20.44 -16.88 -20.42
N LYS A 140 19.37 -16.16 -20.76
CA LYS A 140 18.02 -16.37 -20.20
C LYS A 140 17.57 -17.84 -20.27
N LYS A 141 17.79 -18.49 -21.42
CA LYS A 141 17.43 -19.90 -21.61
C LYS A 141 18.22 -20.84 -20.70
N HIS A 142 19.50 -20.54 -20.45
CA HIS A 142 20.34 -21.31 -19.55
C HIS A 142 19.96 -21.11 -18.08
N GLU A 143 19.57 -19.89 -17.69
CA GLU A 143 19.05 -19.60 -16.34
C GLU A 143 17.75 -20.37 -16.04
N GLY A 144 17.05 -20.89 -17.06
CA GLY A 144 15.82 -21.67 -16.92
C GLY A 144 14.58 -20.78 -16.92
N GLY A 145 13.71 -20.96 -15.93
CA GLY A 145 12.43 -20.27 -15.84
C GLY A 145 11.23 -21.21 -15.89
N GLN A 146 11.37 -22.42 -15.33
CA GLN A 146 10.26 -23.33 -15.18
C GLN A 146 9.12 -22.65 -14.44
N VAL A 147 7.96 -22.63 -15.09
CA VAL A 147 6.74 -22.01 -14.56
C VAL A 147 6.20 -22.86 -13.41
N GLY A 148 5.93 -22.20 -12.29
CA GLY A 148 5.26 -22.80 -11.14
C GLY A 148 3.76 -22.56 -11.14
N LYS A 149 3.18 -22.51 -9.94
CA LYS A 149 1.77 -22.17 -9.71
C LYS A 149 1.63 -20.68 -9.45
N GLU A 150 0.66 -20.06 -10.10
CA GLU A 150 0.28 -18.66 -9.86
C GLU A 150 -1.17 -18.63 -9.33
N MET A 151 -1.39 -17.91 -8.24
CA MET A 151 -2.70 -17.78 -7.60
C MET A 151 -2.97 -16.30 -7.36
N THR A 152 -4.03 -15.78 -7.97
CA THR A 152 -4.46 -14.39 -7.79
C THR A 152 -5.65 -14.33 -6.86
N SER A 153 -5.56 -13.52 -5.81
CA SER A 153 -6.70 -13.11 -4.99
C SER A 153 -7.00 -11.65 -5.28
N SER A 154 -8.17 -11.38 -5.86
CA SER A 154 -8.69 -10.01 -5.89
C SER A 154 -9.11 -9.60 -4.49
N GLN A 155 -8.93 -8.32 -4.15
CA GLN A 155 -9.69 -7.74 -3.03
C GLN A 155 -11.18 -7.97 -3.33
N SER A 156 -11.88 -8.67 -2.45
CA SER A 156 -13.32 -8.83 -2.61
C SER A 156 -13.96 -7.43 -2.64
N PRO A 157 -14.97 -7.16 -3.49
CA PRO A 157 -15.72 -5.92 -3.44
C PRO A 157 -16.23 -5.58 -2.03
N LEU A 158 -16.49 -6.62 -1.23
CA LEU A 158 -16.90 -6.52 0.17
C LEU A 158 -15.79 -6.02 1.10
N SER A 159 -14.53 -6.39 0.90
CA SER A 159 -13.40 -5.91 1.73
C SER A 159 -13.11 -4.43 1.46
N ASN A 160 -13.21 -4.00 0.20
CA ASN A 160 -13.10 -2.59 -0.16
C ASN A 160 -14.22 -1.75 0.47
N LEU A 161 -15.47 -2.24 0.42
CA LEU A 161 -16.61 -1.59 1.07
C LEU A 161 -16.42 -1.51 2.59
N PHE A 162 -15.97 -2.60 3.23
CA PHE A 162 -15.72 -2.65 4.66
C PHE A 162 -14.61 -1.68 5.10
N ASN A 163 -13.51 -1.61 4.34
CA ASN A 163 -12.40 -0.69 4.61
C ASN A 163 -12.82 0.77 4.45
N ALA A 164 -13.62 1.08 3.42
CA ALA A 164 -14.16 2.42 3.20
C ALA A 164 -15.09 2.84 4.35
N ALA A 165 -16.00 1.96 4.76
CA ALA A 165 -16.88 2.18 5.90
C ALA A 165 -16.10 2.40 7.20
N THR A 166 -15.07 1.59 7.45
CA THR A 166 -14.21 1.70 8.64
C THR A 166 -13.44 3.03 8.66
N SER A 167 -12.90 3.45 7.51
CA SER A 167 -12.18 4.72 7.37
C SER A 167 -13.08 5.94 7.63
N PHE A 168 -14.31 5.88 7.11
CA PHE A 168 -15.32 6.90 7.37
C PHE A 168 -15.68 7.00 8.86
N LEU A 169 -15.93 5.86 9.52
CA LEU A 169 -16.24 5.81 10.96
C LEU A 169 -15.07 6.34 11.81
N ASN A 170 -13.83 6.00 11.47
CA ASN A 170 -12.65 6.51 12.16
C ASN A 170 -12.49 8.04 12.01
N ASN A 171 -12.83 8.60 10.86
CA ASN A 171 -12.83 10.06 10.67
C ASN A 171 -13.87 10.74 11.58
N ILE A 172 -15.08 10.18 11.68
CA ILE A 172 -16.13 10.69 12.58
C ILE A 172 -15.67 10.59 14.03
N ALA A 173 -15.12 9.44 14.44
CA ALA A 173 -14.63 9.24 15.80
C ALA A 173 -13.54 10.26 16.17
N ASN A 174 -12.60 10.53 15.25
CA ASN A 174 -11.55 11.53 15.46
C ASN A 174 -12.14 12.94 15.60
N LYS A 175 -13.08 13.34 14.74
CA LYS A 175 -13.76 14.65 14.84
C LYS A 175 -14.53 14.78 16.16
N LEU A 176 -15.22 13.73 16.58
CA LEU A 176 -15.93 13.70 17.86
C LEU A 176 -14.96 13.84 19.04
N ASN A 177 -13.83 13.11 19.02
CA ASN A 177 -12.81 13.22 20.05
C ASN A 177 -12.21 14.63 20.10
N THR A 178 -11.91 15.26 18.95
CA THR A 178 -11.46 16.66 18.91
C THR A 178 -12.49 17.61 19.50
N PHE A 179 -13.77 17.43 19.17
CA PHE A 179 -14.86 18.23 19.72
C PHE A 179 -15.00 18.05 21.24
N LEU A 180 -15.00 16.81 21.73
CA LEU A 180 -15.08 16.50 23.16
C LEU A 180 -13.87 17.06 23.93
N ASN A 181 -12.67 17.00 23.36
CA ASN A 181 -11.47 17.62 23.93
C ASN A 181 -11.59 19.16 23.99
N GLY A 182 -12.24 19.78 23.00
CA GLY A 182 -12.58 21.20 23.01
C GLY A 182 -13.54 21.56 24.15
N ILE A 183 -14.60 20.77 24.35
CA ILE A 183 -15.53 20.94 25.48
C ILE A 183 -14.81 20.76 26.82
N ASN A 184 -13.98 19.72 26.95
CA ASN A 184 -13.26 19.46 28.20
C ASN A 184 -12.27 20.60 28.52
N SER A 185 -11.56 21.12 27.51
CA SER A 185 -10.69 22.29 27.67
C SER A 185 -11.46 23.55 28.08
N PHE A 186 -12.65 23.76 27.50
CA PHE A 186 -13.56 24.85 27.87
C PHE A 186 -14.04 24.75 29.33
N LEU A 187 -14.44 23.55 29.78
CA LEU A 187 -14.90 23.31 31.16
C LEU A 187 -13.77 23.34 32.19
N GLN A 188 -12.54 22.99 31.81
CA GLN A 188 -11.37 23.06 32.69
C GLN A 188 -10.83 24.47 32.88
N GLY A 189 -11.45 25.50 32.27
CA GLY A 189 -11.12 26.91 32.52
C GLY A 189 -9.66 27.27 32.24
N LYS A 190 -9.02 26.60 31.28
CA LYS A 190 -7.58 26.77 31.02
C LYS A 190 -7.19 28.13 30.41
N ASP A 191 -8.16 28.99 30.08
CA ASP A 191 -7.89 30.36 29.60
C ASP A 191 -8.48 31.47 30.49
N ASP A 192 -9.10 31.20 31.65
CA ASP A 192 -9.72 32.29 32.40
C ASP A 192 -9.96 31.98 33.88
N ALA A 193 -9.08 32.50 34.74
CA ALA A 193 -9.33 32.68 36.18
C ALA A 193 -10.49 33.67 36.51
N ASN A 194 -11.31 34.04 35.52
CA ASN A 194 -12.38 35.03 35.60
C ASN A 194 -13.75 34.48 35.12
N PHE A 195 -13.96 33.17 35.17
CA PHE A 195 -15.19 32.51 34.71
C PHE A 195 -16.48 33.02 35.40
N TYR A 196 -16.39 33.58 36.61
CA TYR A 196 -17.54 34.07 37.39
C TYR A 196 -17.59 35.59 37.60
N THR A 197 -16.73 36.37 36.96
CA THR A 197 -16.72 37.85 37.09
C THR A 197 -17.04 38.54 35.77
N ALA A 198 -18.14 38.17 35.12
CA ALA A 198 -18.63 38.89 33.95
C ALA A 198 -19.40 40.16 34.39
N GLN A 199 -18.88 41.34 34.05
CA GLN A 199 -19.62 42.60 34.19
C GLN A 199 -20.72 42.70 33.11
N LYS A 200 -21.79 43.43 33.44
CA LYS A 200 -22.96 43.67 32.58
C LYS A 200 -22.51 44.28 31.23
N GLY A 201 -22.56 43.50 30.16
CA GLY A 201 -22.15 43.91 28.81
C GLY A 201 -21.20 42.96 28.09
N ASP A 202 -20.73 41.89 28.76
CA ASP A 202 -19.76 40.97 28.18
C ASP A 202 -20.36 40.04 27.11
N THR A 203 -20.08 40.35 25.84
CA THR A 203 -20.57 39.63 24.66
C THR A 203 -20.09 38.18 24.60
N LEU A 204 -18.94 37.88 25.22
CA LEU A 204 -18.35 36.55 25.21
C LEU A 204 -19.15 35.54 26.05
N ALA A 205 -19.71 35.97 27.18
CA ALA A 205 -20.57 35.13 28.01
C ALA A 205 -21.90 34.76 27.29
N LYS A 206 -22.45 35.70 26.51
CA LYS A 206 -23.64 35.46 25.69
C LYS A 206 -23.35 34.49 24.55
N TYR A 207 -22.23 34.65 23.84
CA TYR A 207 -21.78 33.68 22.83
C TYR A 207 -21.54 32.28 23.41
N ARG A 208 -21.02 32.18 24.65
CA ARG A 208 -20.79 30.90 25.34
C ARG A 208 -22.10 30.19 25.70
N LEU A 209 -23.12 30.93 26.16
CA LEU A 209 -24.46 30.38 26.43
C LEU A 209 -25.18 29.96 25.14
N ASP A 210 -25.02 30.73 24.06
CA ASP A 210 -25.60 30.39 22.75
C ASP A 210 -24.95 29.12 22.17
N ILE A 211 -23.64 28.95 22.28
CA ILE A 211 -22.95 27.72 21.85
C ILE A 211 -23.41 26.52 22.69
N PHE A 212 -23.54 26.66 24.01
CA PHE A 212 -24.02 25.58 24.88
C PHE A 212 -25.47 25.18 24.56
N SER A 213 -26.33 26.16 24.27
CA SER A 213 -27.70 25.95 23.82
C SER A 213 -27.76 25.22 22.47
N GLN A 214 -26.94 25.62 21.50
CA GLN A 214 -26.89 24.98 20.18
C GLN A 214 -26.39 23.54 20.26
N ILE A 215 -25.35 23.27 21.07
CA ILE A 215 -24.83 21.91 21.28
C ILE A 215 -25.88 21.03 21.97
N SER A 216 -26.58 21.55 22.98
CA SER A 216 -27.66 20.83 23.67
C SER A 216 -28.81 20.48 22.72
N CYS A 217 -29.19 21.39 21.83
CA CYS A 217 -30.20 21.14 20.78
C CYS A 217 -29.76 20.06 19.79
N ILE A 218 -28.50 20.07 19.34
CA ILE A 218 -27.98 19.05 18.41
C ILE A 218 -27.94 17.68 19.09
N ILE A 219 -27.49 17.60 20.34
CA ILE A 219 -27.49 16.35 21.11
C ILE A 219 -28.93 15.83 21.28
N PHE A 220 -29.89 16.71 21.59
CA PHE A 220 -31.29 16.33 21.72
C PHE A 220 -31.88 15.81 20.39
N GLN A 221 -31.56 16.44 19.26
CA GLN A 221 -31.98 15.99 17.93
C GLN A 221 -31.38 14.62 17.57
N ILE A 222 -30.10 14.39 17.87
CA ILE A 222 -29.45 13.10 17.66
C ILE A 222 -30.09 12.02 18.54
N LEU A 223 -30.35 12.32 19.82
CA LEU A 223 -31.06 11.40 20.72
C LEU A 223 -32.48 11.10 20.24
N LEU A 224 -33.20 12.09 19.69
CA LEU A 224 -34.53 11.90 19.10
C LEU A 224 -34.48 10.98 17.88
N LEU A 225 -33.50 11.17 16.99
CA LEU A 225 -33.31 10.33 15.82
C LEU A 225 -32.94 8.89 16.20
N LEU A 226 -32.10 8.72 17.23
CA LEU A 226 -31.77 7.41 17.80
C LEU A 226 -32.99 6.76 18.46
N PHE A 227 -33.82 7.52 19.18
CA PHE A 227 -35.07 7.05 19.77
C PHE A 227 -36.09 6.65 18.70
N GLN A 228 -36.28 7.45 17.65
CA GLN A 228 -37.17 7.13 16.53
C GLN A 228 -36.73 5.88 15.77
N LYS A 229 -35.42 5.65 15.67
CA LYS A 229 -34.84 4.46 15.04
C LYS A 229 -34.99 3.19 15.89
N HIS A 230 -35.10 3.32 17.22
CA HIS A 230 -35.27 2.21 18.16
C HIS A 230 -36.71 1.97 18.64
N SER A 231 -37.65 2.89 18.36
CA SER A 231 -39.02 2.85 18.90
C SER A 231 -40.10 2.43 17.90
N SER A 232 -39.73 1.70 16.84
CA SER A 232 -40.72 0.99 16.00
C SER A 232 -41.41 -0.19 16.71
N SER A 233 -41.02 -0.56 17.95
CA SER A 233 -41.70 -1.60 18.74
C SER A 233 -42.30 -1.16 20.08
N LEU A 234 -42.10 0.09 20.52
CA LEU A 234 -42.53 0.54 21.86
C LEU A 234 -43.54 1.71 21.87
N LEU A 235 -43.84 2.30 20.71
CA LEU A 235 -44.65 3.54 20.64
C LEU A 235 -46.17 3.36 20.86
N SER A 236 -46.73 2.14 20.86
CA SER A 236 -48.19 1.98 21.04
C SER A 236 -48.65 1.97 22.50
N THR A 237 -47.74 1.91 23.48
CA THR A 237 -48.13 1.64 24.88
C THR A 237 -48.00 2.85 25.82
N VAL A 238 -47.24 3.89 25.45
CA VAL A 238 -46.93 5.02 26.38
C VAL A 238 -47.68 6.32 26.07
N LEU A 239 -48.31 6.46 24.89
CA LEU A 239 -49.03 7.67 24.47
C LEU A 239 -50.41 7.89 25.13
N HIS A 240 -50.73 7.21 26.24
CA HIS A 240 -51.99 7.41 26.98
C HIS A 240 -51.84 7.92 28.42
N LYS A 241 -50.63 8.25 28.90
CA LYS A 241 -50.46 8.61 30.32
C LYS A 241 -49.53 9.80 30.66
N THR A 242 -49.18 10.66 29.71
CA THR A 242 -48.43 11.88 30.05
C THR A 242 -49.17 13.15 29.58
N PRO A 243 -49.57 14.04 30.52
CA PRO A 243 -50.28 15.26 30.16
C PRO A 243 -49.34 16.25 29.44
N LEU A 244 -49.86 16.83 28.35
CA LEU A 244 -49.18 17.72 27.41
C LEU A 244 -48.56 18.99 28.03
N HIS A 245 -48.85 19.28 29.30
CA HIS A 245 -48.35 20.47 30.01
C HIS A 245 -46.88 20.40 30.42
N LEU A 246 -46.23 19.23 30.43
CA LEU A 246 -44.78 19.13 30.71
C LEU A 246 -43.88 19.43 29.51
N LEU A 247 -44.42 19.50 28.29
CA LEU A 247 -43.66 19.82 27.07
C LEU A 247 -43.53 21.33 26.82
N CYS A 248 -44.33 22.17 27.50
CA CYS A 248 -44.35 23.62 27.29
C CYS A 248 -43.36 24.42 28.17
N SER A 249 -42.69 23.81 29.14
CA SER A 249 -41.79 24.52 30.06
C SER A 249 -40.39 24.81 29.48
N CYS A 250 -39.99 24.17 28.38
CA CYS A 250 -38.73 24.51 27.69
C CYS A 250 -38.86 25.68 26.72
N SER A 251 -40.07 25.99 26.22
CA SER A 251 -40.29 27.10 25.28
C SER A 251 -40.36 28.48 25.94
N SER A 252 -40.71 28.56 27.23
CA SER A 252 -40.88 29.85 27.93
C SER A 252 -39.56 30.51 28.34
N LEU A 253 -38.47 29.74 28.45
CA LEU A 253 -37.13 30.29 28.74
C LEU A 253 -36.45 30.89 27.49
N CYS A 254 -36.90 30.53 26.28
CA CYS A 254 -36.37 31.12 25.04
C CYS A 254 -36.97 32.51 24.71
N PHE A 255 -38.14 32.87 25.25
CA PHE A 255 -38.80 34.13 24.87
C PHE A 255 -38.38 35.34 25.71
N SER A 256 -37.78 35.15 26.90
CA SER A 256 -37.45 36.28 27.79
C SER A 256 -36.08 36.92 27.54
N ALA A 257 -35.35 36.50 26.50
CA ALA A 257 -34.03 37.05 26.13
C ALA A 257 -34.04 37.92 24.85
N CYS A 258 -35.23 38.19 24.29
CA CYS A 258 -35.42 39.06 23.14
C CYS A 258 -36.45 40.16 23.44
N VAL A 259 -36.13 41.07 24.38
CA VAL A 259 -36.45 42.51 24.35
C VAL A 259 -35.32 43.24 25.06
#